data_AF-A0A091KJ93-F1
#
_entry.id   AF-A0A091KJ93-F1
#
_cell.length_a   1.000
_cell.length_b   1.000
_cell.length_c   1.000
_cell.angle_alpha   90.00
_cell.angle_beta   90.00
_cell.angle_gamma   90.00
#
_symmetry.space_group_name_H-M   'P 1'
#
loop_
_entity.id
_entity.type
_entity.pdbx_description
1 polymer ?
#
loop_
_entity_poly.entity_id
_entity_poly.type
_entity_poly.pdbx_seq_one_letter_code
_entity_poly.pdbx_strand_id
1 'polypeptide(L)'
;MSYYQEDFFKEYFKMMVNFVVLNVLICISLAFWIVSLTASTYYGTLRPISPWRWLFSLFVPLVIATQGFKRKSLDHSGALGGLVVGFILTVANYSFFTSLFVFFVTSSKLTKWRKDIKKKIDSEYKEGGQRNWVQVLCNGGVPTELAILYMIENGPGEIPIDFSKQYTASWMCLSLLGALACSAGDTWASEIGSVMSKSKPRLITTWEKVPVGTNGGITLVGLLSSLFGGMTVGIAYFITQLIFVTDLEISAPQWPIIVFGAAAGLLGSIVDSYLGATMQYSGFDQNIGMVVNHQTKDSKHISGKPILDNNAVNLFSSIIVALVLPSVAWLFWPR
;
A
#
# COMPACT_ATOMS: atom_id res chain seq x y z
N MET A 1 13.05 -30.64 -36.35
CA MET A 1 12.93 -31.28 -35.02
C MET A 1 13.43 -30.39 -33.85
N SER A 2 14.05 -29.21 -34.06
CA SER A 2 14.82 -28.56 -32.98
C SER A 2 14.12 -27.47 -32.15
N TYR A 3 13.07 -26.80 -32.65
CA TYR A 3 12.44 -25.69 -31.89
C TYR A 3 11.32 -26.16 -30.94
N TYR A 4 10.38 -26.97 -31.45
CA TYR A 4 9.26 -27.50 -30.65
C TYR A 4 9.71 -28.38 -29.48
N GLN A 5 10.83 -29.08 -29.61
CA GLN A 5 11.34 -29.97 -28.57
C GLN A 5 12.01 -29.18 -27.44
N GLU A 6 12.76 -28.12 -27.75
CA GLU A 6 13.32 -27.21 -26.74
C GLU A 6 12.24 -26.45 -25.97
N ASP A 7 11.22 -25.92 -26.65
CA ASP A 7 10.10 -25.25 -25.97
C ASP A 7 9.31 -26.22 -25.09
N PHE A 8 9.07 -27.46 -25.55
CA PHE A 8 8.45 -28.50 -24.73
C PHE A 8 9.26 -28.82 -23.47
N PHE A 9 10.58 -29.00 -23.58
CA PHE A 9 11.43 -29.25 -22.41
C PHE A 9 11.45 -28.07 -21.43
N LYS A 10 11.42 -26.84 -21.95
CA LYS A 10 11.39 -25.62 -21.14
C LYS A 10 10.05 -25.46 -20.40
N GLU A 11 8.94 -25.73 -21.06
CA GLU A 11 7.62 -25.76 -20.44
C GLU A 11 7.49 -26.88 -19.41
N TYR A 12 7.96 -28.09 -19.74
CA TYR A 12 7.96 -29.23 -18.83
C TYR A 12 8.81 -28.96 -17.59
N PHE A 13 10.03 -28.41 -17.76
CA PHE A 13 10.89 -28.01 -16.66
C PHE A 13 10.22 -26.95 -15.78
N LYS A 14 9.61 -25.93 -16.38
CA LYS A 14 8.85 -24.90 -15.66
C LYS A 14 7.68 -25.50 -14.89
N MET A 15 6.97 -26.46 -15.47
CA MET A 15 5.88 -27.18 -14.82
C MET A 15 6.38 -28.00 -13.63
N MET A 16 7.50 -28.74 -13.78
CA MET A 16 8.10 -29.48 -12.68
C MET A 16 8.55 -28.57 -11.54
N VAL A 17 9.21 -27.44 -11.86
CA VAL A 17 9.62 -26.45 -10.84
C VAL A 17 8.40 -25.91 -10.10
N ASN A 18 7.32 -25.55 -10.81
CA ASN A 18 6.09 -25.09 -10.19
C ASN A 18 5.47 -26.17 -9.28
N PHE A 19 5.48 -27.44 -9.70
CA PHE A 19 4.98 -28.55 -8.89
C PHE A 19 5.81 -28.74 -7.62
N VAL A 20 7.14 -28.72 -7.72
CA VAL A 20 8.03 -28.82 -6.55
C VAL A 20 7.79 -27.66 -5.59
N VAL A 21 7.73 -26.42 -6.10
CA VAL A 21 7.44 -25.23 -5.28
C VAL A 21 6.10 -25.37 -4.58
N LEU A 22 5.04 -25.78 -5.28
CA LEU A 22 3.72 -25.98 -4.68
C LEU A 22 3.73 -27.03 -3.57
N ASN A 23 4.40 -28.17 -3.77
CA ASN A 23 4.52 -29.20 -2.74
C ASN A 23 5.28 -28.71 -1.51
N VAL A 24 6.38 -27.99 -1.71
CA VAL A 24 7.14 -27.38 -0.60
C VAL A 24 6.27 -26.39 0.18
N LEU A 25 5.48 -25.56 -0.50
CA LEU A 25 4.57 -24.62 0.15
C LEU A 25 3.47 -25.32 0.95
N ILE A 26 2.91 -26.42 0.43
CA ILE A 26 1.94 -27.25 1.15
C ILE A 26 2.58 -27.84 2.41
N CYS A 27 3.80 -28.38 2.31
CA CYS A 27 4.50 -28.93 3.47
C CYS A 27 4.78 -27.87 4.54
N ILE A 28 5.28 -26.69 4.17
CA ILE A 28 5.53 -25.57 5.10
C ILE A 28 4.21 -25.11 5.75
N SER A 29 3.15 -25.00 4.96
CA SER A 29 1.82 -24.62 5.44
C SER A 29 1.28 -25.62 6.47
N LEU A 30 1.41 -26.92 6.21
CA LEU A 30 1.00 -27.98 7.15
C LEU A 30 1.85 -27.95 8.43
N ALA A 31 3.15 -27.68 8.31
CA ALA A 31 4.03 -27.52 9.47
C ALA A 31 3.60 -26.34 10.36
N PHE A 32 3.34 -25.17 9.78
CA PHE A 32 2.82 -24.02 10.55
C PHE A 32 1.46 -24.30 11.20
N TRP A 33 0.60 -25.05 10.52
CA TRP A 33 -0.67 -25.48 11.10
C TRP A 33 -0.47 -26.40 12.31
N ILE A 34 0.41 -27.40 12.22
CA ILE A 34 0.73 -28.29 13.36
C ILE A 34 1.28 -27.49 14.54
N VAL A 35 2.16 -26.52 14.29
CA VAL A 35 2.68 -25.62 15.34
C VAL A 35 1.55 -24.80 15.96
N SER A 36 0.65 -24.25 15.14
CA SER A 36 -0.50 -23.46 15.60
C SER A 36 -1.49 -24.29 16.44
N LEU A 37 -1.75 -25.54 16.04
CA LEU A 37 -2.55 -26.49 16.81
C LEU A 37 -1.90 -26.84 18.15
N THR A 38 -0.58 -27.06 18.15
CA THR A 38 0.17 -27.41 19.36
C THR A 38 0.17 -26.24 20.34
N ALA A 39 0.41 -25.01 19.85
CA ALA A 39 0.32 -23.79 20.66
C ALA A 39 -1.09 -23.56 21.21
N SER A 40 -2.13 -23.77 20.38
CA SER A 40 -3.53 -23.72 20.82
C SER A 40 -3.83 -24.71 21.94
N THR A 41 -3.34 -25.95 21.81
CA THR A 41 -3.52 -27.00 22.81
C THR A 41 -2.78 -26.69 24.12
N TYR A 42 -1.59 -26.09 24.04
CA TYR A 42 -0.76 -25.79 25.20
C TYR A 42 -1.23 -24.54 25.96
N TYR A 43 -1.54 -23.46 25.24
CA TYR A 43 -1.94 -22.17 25.83
C TYR A 43 -3.45 -22.04 26.04
N GLY A 44 -4.27 -22.87 25.38
CA GLY A 44 -5.73 -22.95 25.55
C GLY A 44 -6.53 -21.74 25.04
N THR A 45 -5.88 -20.59 24.81
CA THR A 45 -6.51 -19.31 24.44
C THR A 45 -6.33 -18.94 22.97
N LEU A 46 -5.40 -19.59 22.26
CA LEU A 46 -5.09 -19.28 20.86
C LEU A 46 -6.03 -20.05 19.92
N ARG A 47 -6.67 -19.34 19.00
CA ARG A 47 -7.41 -19.97 17.90
C ARG A 47 -6.42 -20.47 16.84
N PRO A 48 -6.45 -21.74 16.44
CA PRO A 48 -5.52 -22.26 15.45
C PRO A 48 -5.83 -21.67 14.07
N ILE A 49 -4.79 -21.21 13.37
CA ILE A 49 -4.89 -20.69 12.00
C ILE A 49 -5.13 -21.86 11.04
N SER A 50 -6.12 -21.77 10.15
CA SER A 50 -6.41 -22.86 9.21
C SER A 50 -5.24 -23.15 8.26
N PRO A 51 -5.06 -24.42 7.83
CA PRO A 51 -4.02 -24.77 6.84
C PRO A 51 -4.15 -23.95 5.56
N TRP A 52 -5.39 -23.67 5.14
CA TRP A 52 -5.65 -22.87 3.95
C TRP A 52 -5.09 -21.46 4.12
N ARG A 53 -5.28 -20.80 5.26
CA ARG A 53 -4.74 -19.46 5.49
C ARG A 53 -3.22 -19.43 5.42
N TRP A 54 -2.55 -20.43 5.99
CA TRP A 54 -1.09 -20.59 5.86
C TRP A 54 -0.65 -20.79 4.41
N LEU A 55 -1.36 -21.61 3.65
CA LEU A 55 -1.04 -21.84 2.25
C LEU A 55 -1.21 -20.56 1.42
N PHE A 56 -2.32 -19.85 1.62
CA PHE A 56 -2.59 -18.57 0.94
C PHE A 56 -1.57 -17.49 1.31
N SER A 57 -1.18 -17.39 2.58
CA SER A 57 -0.21 -16.39 3.04
C SER A 57 1.21 -16.64 2.52
N LEU A 58 1.57 -17.88 2.20
CA LEU A 58 2.84 -18.19 1.55
C LEU A 58 2.76 -18.05 0.04
N PHE A 59 1.72 -18.60 -0.58
CA PHE A 59 1.59 -18.70 -2.03
C PHE A 59 1.30 -17.36 -2.69
N VAL A 60 0.31 -16.60 -2.21
CA VAL A 60 -0.16 -15.41 -2.92
C VAL A 60 0.86 -14.27 -2.87
N PRO A 61 1.44 -13.90 -1.71
CA PRO A 61 2.52 -12.91 -1.66
C PRO A 61 3.73 -13.29 -2.51
N LEU A 62 4.09 -14.58 -2.56
CA LEU A 62 5.18 -15.06 -3.41
C LEU A 62 4.92 -14.83 -4.90
N VAL A 63 3.71 -15.16 -5.36
CA VAL A 63 3.30 -14.92 -6.76
C VAL A 63 3.33 -13.42 -7.08
N ILE A 64 2.80 -12.58 -6.19
CA ILE A 64 2.75 -11.13 -6.39
C ILE A 64 4.14 -10.51 -6.38
N ALA A 65 5.00 -10.86 -5.42
CA ALA A 65 6.36 -10.35 -5.34
C ALA A 65 7.18 -10.75 -6.58
N THR A 66 7.06 -12.02 -6.99
CA THR A 66 7.70 -12.53 -8.21
C THR A 66 7.22 -11.77 -9.44
N GLN A 67 5.92 -11.53 -9.56
CA GLN A 67 5.36 -10.80 -10.69
C GLN A 67 5.70 -9.30 -10.65
N GLY A 68 5.75 -8.71 -9.46
CA GLY A 68 6.20 -7.34 -9.22
C GLY A 68 7.64 -7.14 -9.67
N PHE A 69 8.53 -8.07 -9.29
CA PHE A 69 9.93 -8.09 -9.71
C PHE A 69 10.07 -8.26 -11.23
N LYS A 70 9.42 -9.27 -11.82
CA LYS A 70 9.45 -9.51 -13.28
C LYS A 70 8.96 -8.32 -14.09
N ARG A 71 7.98 -7.58 -13.57
CA ARG A 71 7.43 -6.38 -14.24
C ARG A 71 8.22 -5.11 -13.89
N LYS A 72 9.36 -5.18 -13.21
CA LYS A 72 10.15 -4.03 -12.72
C LYS A 72 9.36 -3.06 -11.80
N SER A 73 8.27 -3.53 -11.19
CA SER A 73 7.53 -2.76 -10.17
C SER A 73 8.28 -2.72 -8.82
N LEU A 74 9.00 -3.81 -8.51
CA LEU A 74 9.82 -3.97 -7.31
C LEU A 74 11.25 -4.31 -7.74
N ASP A 75 12.23 -3.84 -6.99
CA ASP A 75 13.59 -4.39 -7.07
C ASP A 75 13.70 -5.68 -6.22
N HIS A 76 14.89 -6.29 -6.18
CA HIS A 76 15.10 -7.51 -5.39
C HIS A 76 14.78 -7.33 -3.90
N SER A 77 15.19 -6.21 -3.32
CA SER A 77 14.96 -5.91 -1.91
C SER A 77 13.49 -5.61 -1.61
N GLY A 78 12.82 -4.89 -2.50
CA GLY A 78 11.39 -4.59 -2.42
C GLY A 78 10.54 -5.84 -2.62
N ALA A 79 10.97 -6.78 -3.46
CA ALA A 79 10.29 -8.07 -3.60
C ALA A 79 10.37 -8.89 -2.29
N LEU A 80 11.52 -8.91 -1.63
CA LEU A 80 11.67 -9.58 -0.33
C LEU A 80 10.87 -8.89 0.78
N GLY A 81 10.95 -7.55 0.86
CA GLY A 81 10.15 -6.78 1.81
C GLY A 81 8.64 -6.97 1.58
N GLY A 82 8.21 -6.94 0.32
CA GLY A 82 6.81 -7.15 -0.06
C GLY A 82 6.30 -8.55 0.24
N LEU A 83 7.17 -9.56 0.16
CA LEU A 83 6.90 -10.93 0.59
C LEU A 83 6.57 -10.99 2.09
N VAL A 84 7.40 -10.38 2.92
CA VAL A 84 7.23 -10.36 4.40
C VAL A 84 5.96 -9.60 4.77
N VAL A 85 5.80 -8.38 4.25
CA VAL A 85 4.62 -7.54 4.51
C VAL A 85 3.34 -8.26 4.04
N GLY A 86 3.33 -8.80 2.83
CA GLY A 86 2.20 -9.53 2.28
C GLY A 86 1.83 -10.77 3.10
N PHE A 87 2.83 -11.54 3.53
CA PHE A 87 2.64 -12.71 4.39
C PHE A 87 1.96 -12.33 5.71
N ILE A 88 2.50 -11.35 6.44
CA ILE A 88 1.97 -10.91 7.73
C ILE A 88 0.52 -10.43 7.59
N LEU A 89 0.26 -9.55 6.61
CA LEU A 89 -1.09 -9.03 6.38
C LEU A 89 -2.09 -10.13 6.00
N THR A 90 -1.65 -11.15 5.24
CA THR A 90 -2.53 -12.26 4.83
C THR A 90 -2.85 -13.19 5.99
N VAL A 91 -1.88 -13.46 6.87
CA VAL A 91 -2.10 -14.25 8.09
C VAL A 91 -3.06 -13.49 9.03
N ALA A 92 -2.86 -12.18 9.19
CA ALA A 92 -3.67 -11.37 10.08
C ALA A 92 -5.13 -11.32 9.66
N ASN A 93 -5.43 -10.84 8.44
CA ASN A 93 -6.79 -10.62 7.98
C ASN A 93 -6.79 -10.42 6.46
N TYR A 94 -7.63 -11.15 5.72
CA TYR A 94 -7.66 -11.05 4.27
C TYR A 94 -8.01 -9.64 3.77
N SER A 95 -8.84 -8.86 4.49
CA SER A 95 -9.13 -7.47 4.14
C SER A 95 -7.90 -6.57 4.17
N PHE A 96 -6.91 -6.87 5.04
CA PHE A 96 -5.66 -6.13 5.09
C PHE A 96 -4.81 -6.43 3.86
N PHE A 97 -4.67 -7.71 3.54
CA PHE A 97 -3.92 -8.14 2.38
C PHE A 97 -4.53 -7.67 1.06
N THR A 98 -5.85 -7.76 0.88
CA THR A 98 -6.51 -7.31 -0.35
C THR A 98 -6.39 -5.81 -0.54
N SER A 99 -6.43 -5.03 0.54
CA SER A 99 -6.16 -3.59 0.53
C SER A 99 -4.73 -3.31 0.03
N LEU A 100 -3.72 -4.00 0.58
CA LEU A 100 -2.33 -3.88 0.14
C LEU A 100 -2.17 -4.29 -1.33
N PHE A 101 -2.78 -5.41 -1.73
CA PHE A 101 -2.70 -5.94 -3.08
C PHE A 101 -3.29 -4.94 -4.10
N VAL A 102 -4.47 -4.41 -3.82
CA VAL A 102 -5.14 -3.45 -4.71
C VAL A 102 -4.34 -2.14 -4.78
N PHE A 103 -3.85 -1.63 -3.65
CA PHE A 103 -2.92 -0.50 -3.63
C PHE A 103 -1.70 -0.78 -4.54
N PHE A 104 -1.01 -1.90 -4.33
CA PHE A 104 0.20 -2.23 -5.06
C PHE A 104 -0.02 -2.38 -6.57
N VAL A 105 -1.07 -3.11 -6.97
CA VAL A 105 -1.37 -3.39 -8.38
C VAL A 105 -1.82 -2.14 -9.11
N THR A 106 -2.75 -1.37 -8.54
CA THR A 106 -3.28 -0.17 -9.19
C THR A 106 -2.20 0.90 -9.30
N SER A 107 -1.47 1.17 -8.21
CA SER A 107 -0.36 2.11 -8.21
C SER A 107 0.76 1.69 -9.15
N SER A 108 1.12 0.40 -9.19
CA SER A 108 2.10 -0.12 -10.17
C SER A 108 1.67 0.08 -11.62
N LYS A 109 0.37 -0.01 -11.93
CA LYS A 109 -0.16 0.27 -13.26
C LYS A 109 -0.06 1.77 -13.58
N LEU A 110 -0.37 2.64 -12.62
CA LEU A 110 -0.28 4.09 -12.77
C LEU A 110 1.17 4.56 -12.95
N THR A 111 2.13 4.05 -12.18
CA THR A 111 3.57 4.32 -12.37
C THR A 111 4.04 3.98 -13.79
N LYS A 112 3.43 2.95 -14.40
CA LYS A 112 3.73 2.54 -15.78
C LYS A 112 2.91 3.26 -16.85
N TRP A 113 1.92 4.03 -16.46
CA TRP A 113 1.08 4.79 -17.36
C TRP A 113 1.79 6.09 -17.74
N ARG A 114 1.78 6.43 -19.04
CA ARG A 114 2.37 7.67 -19.60
C ARG A 114 3.84 7.92 -19.21
N LYS A 115 4.65 6.85 -19.20
CA LYS A 115 6.09 6.88 -18.87
C LYS A 115 6.89 7.93 -19.63
N ASP A 116 6.58 8.13 -20.91
CA ASP A 116 7.32 9.07 -21.78
C ASP A 116 7.18 10.53 -21.32
N ILE A 117 6.06 10.87 -20.68
CA ILE A 117 5.84 12.19 -20.08
C ILE A 117 6.57 12.25 -18.73
N LYS A 118 6.41 11.23 -17.89
CA LYS A 118 7.03 11.16 -16.55
C LYS A 118 8.54 11.30 -16.60
N LYS A 119 9.19 10.66 -17.56
CA LYS A 119 10.64 10.77 -17.79
C LYS A 119 11.14 12.20 -18.08
N LYS A 120 10.26 13.10 -18.54
CA LYS A 120 10.59 14.50 -18.86
C LYS A 120 10.30 15.48 -17.72
N ILE A 121 9.58 15.05 -16.68
CA ILE A 121 9.12 15.93 -15.60
C ILE A 121 9.62 15.48 -14.22
N ASP A 122 10.05 14.24 -14.09
CA ASP A 122 10.57 13.65 -12.86
C ASP A 122 12.06 13.33 -13.03
N SER A 123 12.90 14.02 -12.25
CA SER A 123 14.35 13.87 -12.26
C SER A 123 14.82 12.55 -11.62
N GLU A 124 13.97 11.89 -10.83
CA GLU A 124 14.26 10.62 -10.13
C GLU A 124 13.55 9.42 -10.78
N TYR A 125 13.01 9.59 -11.98
CA TYR A 125 12.24 8.56 -12.67
C TYR A 125 13.02 7.24 -12.83
N LYS A 126 12.42 6.15 -12.35
CA LYS A 126 12.89 4.77 -12.55
C LYS A 126 11.94 3.98 -13.43
N GLU A 127 12.48 3.23 -14.39
CA GLU A 127 11.65 2.41 -15.28
C GLU A 127 10.83 1.38 -14.49
N GLY A 128 9.50 1.55 -14.48
CA GLY A 128 8.59 0.68 -13.74
C GLY A 128 8.46 0.99 -12.25
N GLY A 129 9.13 2.04 -11.74
CA GLY A 129 9.18 2.41 -10.33
C GLY A 129 10.31 1.74 -9.57
N GLN A 130 10.47 0.41 -9.72
CA GLN A 130 11.49 -0.40 -9.03
C GLN A 130 11.60 -0.07 -7.54
N ARG A 131 10.47 -0.23 -6.82
CA ARG A 131 10.41 0.12 -5.40
C ARG A 131 11.32 -0.81 -4.59
N ASN A 132 12.09 -0.21 -3.68
CA ASN A 132 13.02 -0.91 -2.81
C ASN A 132 12.38 -1.28 -1.46
N TRP A 133 13.10 -2.00 -0.62
CA TRP A 133 12.60 -2.41 0.70
C TRP A 133 12.24 -1.23 1.60
N VAL A 134 12.96 -0.10 1.51
CA VAL A 134 12.67 1.12 2.28
C VAL A 134 11.30 1.68 1.91
N GLN A 135 11.01 1.79 0.62
CA GLN A 135 9.70 2.23 0.13
C GLN A 135 8.57 1.26 0.53
N VAL A 136 8.86 -0.03 0.55
CA VAL A 136 7.90 -1.03 1.03
C VAL A 136 7.64 -0.88 2.53
N LEU A 137 8.67 -0.62 3.34
CA LEU A 137 8.48 -0.38 4.77
C LEU A 137 7.83 0.97 5.09
N CYS A 138 8.16 2.05 4.37
CA CYS A 138 7.53 3.34 4.62
C CYS A 138 6.03 3.35 4.32
N ASN A 139 5.59 2.60 3.30
CA ASN A 139 4.16 2.49 2.94
C ASN A 139 3.45 1.30 3.60
N GLY A 140 4.18 0.23 3.92
CA GLY A 140 3.62 -1.04 4.42
C GLY A 140 3.96 -1.34 5.87
N GLY A 141 4.90 -0.62 6.48
CA GLY A 141 5.38 -0.85 7.84
C GLY A 141 4.32 -0.58 8.90
N VAL A 142 3.68 0.59 8.86
CA VAL A 142 2.56 0.93 9.76
C VAL A 142 1.41 -0.09 9.64
N PRO A 143 0.93 -0.45 8.42
CA PRO A 143 -0.01 -1.57 8.25
C PRO A 143 0.49 -2.90 8.83
N THR A 144 1.77 -3.21 8.69
CA THR A 144 2.36 -4.48 9.18
C THR A 144 2.39 -4.53 10.69
N GLU A 145 2.81 -3.44 11.34
CA GLU A 145 2.79 -3.30 12.79
C GLU A 145 1.37 -3.43 13.34
N LEU A 146 0.41 -2.71 12.75
CA LEU A 146 -1.00 -2.79 13.12
C LEU A 146 -1.57 -4.20 12.91
N ALA A 147 -1.16 -4.90 11.85
CA ALA A 147 -1.57 -6.29 11.60
C ALA A 147 -1.02 -7.25 12.67
N ILE A 148 0.21 -7.04 13.13
CA ILE A 148 0.81 -7.82 14.23
C ILE A 148 0.06 -7.55 15.54
N LEU A 149 -0.17 -6.28 15.88
CA LEU A 149 -0.93 -5.90 17.08
C LEU A 149 -2.35 -6.47 17.04
N TYR A 150 -3.01 -6.40 15.87
CA TYR A 150 -4.32 -7.00 15.66
C TYR A 150 -4.31 -8.51 15.92
N MET A 151 -3.32 -9.24 15.40
CA MET A 151 -3.17 -10.68 15.65
C MET A 151 -2.92 -11.00 17.12
N ILE A 152 -2.14 -10.18 17.83
CA ILE A 152 -1.84 -10.37 19.25
C ILE A 152 -3.09 -10.17 20.11
N GLU A 153 -3.86 -9.12 19.85
CA GLU A 153 -5.01 -8.75 20.69
C GLU A 153 -6.30 -9.50 20.33
N ASN A 154 -6.56 -9.70 19.04
CA ASN A 154 -7.85 -10.20 18.55
C ASN A 154 -7.73 -11.59 17.93
N GLY A 155 -6.51 -12.05 17.67
CA GLY A 155 -6.25 -13.23 16.88
C GLY A 155 -6.39 -12.97 15.37
N PRO A 156 -5.86 -13.88 14.54
CA PRO A 156 -6.02 -13.83 13.09
C PRO A 156 -7.47 -14.15 12.70
N GLY A 157 -8.01 -13.40 11.74
CA GLY A 157 -9.38 -13.59 11.26
C GLY A 157 -10.00 -12.30 10.74
N GLU A 158 -11.15 -12.43 10.10
CA GLU A 158 -11.92 -11.30 9.60
C GLU A 158 -12.99 -10.92 10.64
N ILE A 159 -12.96 -9.67 11.07
CA ILE A 159 -13.88 -9.11 12.05
C ILE A 159 -14.63 -7.93 11.42
N PRO A 160 -15.96 -7.84 11.59
CA PRO A 160 -16.72 -6.67 11.14
C PRO A 160 -16.33 -5.43 11.95
N ILE A 161 -16.30 -4.27 11.30
CA ILE A 161 -16.03 -3.01 11.97
C ILE A 161 -17.29 -2.58 12.73
N ASP A 162 -17.23 -2.70 14.05
CA ASP A 162 -18.31 -2.38 14.99
C ASP A 162 -17.69 -1.82 16.28
N PHE A 163 -17.68 -0.49 16.39
CA PHE A 163 -17.12 0.19 17.56
C PHE A 163 -17.90 -0.05 18.86
N SER A 164 -19.15 -0.50 18.78
CA SER A 164 -19.98 -0.76 19.97
C SER A 164 -19.64 -2.11 20.61
N LYS A 165 -19.28 -3.10 19.79
CA LYS A 165 -18.91 -4.44 20.26
C LYS A 165 -17.41 -4.63 20.42
N GLN A 166 -16.62 -4.11 19.49
CA GLN A 166 -15.19 -4.39 19.37
C GLN A 166 -14.42 -3.12 18.99
N TYR A 167 -14.33 -2.19 19.94
CA TYR A 167 -13.69 -0.89 19.75
C TYR A 167 -12.25 -1.02 19.24
N THR A 168 -11.39 -1.77 19.95
CA THR A 168 -9.97 -1.86 19.64
C THR A 168 -9.69 -2.52 18.29
N ALA A 169 -10.38 -3.62 17.99
CA ALA A 169 -10.30 -4.29 16.68
C ALA A 169 -10.72 -3.36 15.54
N SER A 170 -11.86 -2.68 15.70
CA SER A 170 -12.40 -1.73 14.72
C SER A 170 -11.45 -0.57 14.48
N TRP A 171 -10.85 -0.06 15.56
CA TRP A 171 -9.85 1.00 15.51
C TRP A 171 -8.62 0.55 14.70
N MET A 172 -8.03 -0.61 15.02
CA MET A 172 -6.87 -1.15 14.30
C MET A 172 -7.16 -1.42 12.82
N CYS A 173 -8.34 -1.99 12.51
CA CYS A 173 -8.79 -2.24 11.14
C CYS A 173 -8.85 -0.94 10.32
N LEU A 174 -9.43 0.13 10.88
CA LEU A 174 -9.52 1.42 10.20
C LEU A 174 -8.19 2.17 10.17
N SER A 175 -7.33 2.04 11.17
CA SER A 175 -5.96 2.57 11.12
C SER A 175 -5.19 1.97 9.95
N LEU A 176 -5.28 0.65 9.78
CA LEU A 176 -4.59 -0.07 8.72
C LEU A 176 -5.15 0.31 7.34
N LEU A 177 -6.48 0.35 7.20
CA LEU A 177 -7.14 0.85 6.00
C LEU A 177 -6.67 2.28 5.70
N GLY A 178 -6.63 3.14 6.70
CA GLY A 178 -6.23 4.54 6.59
C GLY A 178 -4.80 4.71 6.09
N ALA A 179 -3.85 3.96 6.65
CA ALA A 179 -2.46 3.96 6.21
C ALA A 179 -2.31 3.53 4.74
N LEU A 180 -2.93 2.41 4.34
CA LEU A 180 -2.86 1.92 2.96
C LEU A 180 -3.58 2.83 1.97
N ALA A 181 -4.74 3.37 2.35
CA ALA A 181 -5.50 4.31 1.55
C ALA A 181 -4.77 5.65 1.40
N CYS A 182 -4.08 6.12 2.44
CA CYS A 182 -3.19 7.28 2.40
C CYS A 182 -2.10 7.10 1.34
N SER A 183 -1.32 6.01 1.43
CA SER A 183 -0.25 5.72 0.46
C SER A 183 -0.78 5.53 -0.96
N ALA A 184 -1.97 4.92 -1.12
CA ALA A 184 -2.63 4.80 -2.41
C ALA A 184 -3.06 6.17 -2.96
N GLY A 185 -3.64 7.02 -2.11
CA GLY A 185 -4.09 8.36 -2.47
C GLY A 185 -2.95 9.23 -2.94
N ASP A 186 -1.83 9.25 -2.20
CA ASP A 186 -0.62 9.99 -2.59
C ASP A 186 -0.05 9.49 -3.93
N THR A 187 0.07 8.17 -4.09
CA THR A 187 0.59 7.61 -5.34
C THR A 187 -0.32 7.93 -6.52
N TRP A 188 -1.64 7.87 -6.35
CA TRP A 188 -2.57 8.22 -7.43
C TRP A 188 -2.52 9.72 -7.75
N ALA A 189 -2.42 10.58 -6.73
CA ALA A 189 -2.30 12.02 -6.91
C ALA A 189 -1.04 12.41 -7.69
N SER A 190 0.11 11.87 -7.32
CA SER A 190 1.39 12.14 -7.98
C SER A 190 1.45 11.55 -9.39
N GLU A 191 0.98 10.32 -9.58
CA GLU A 191 1.09 9.61 -10.87
C GLU A 191 0.08 10.07 -11.92
N ILE A 192 -1.13 10.50 -11.50
CA ILE A 192 -2.17 11.01 -12.39
C ILE A 192 -2.10 12.53 -12.50
N GLY A 193 -1.96 13.23 -11.36
CA GLY A 193 -1.95 14.69 -11.30
C GLY A 193 -0.80 15.31 -12.10
N SER A 194 0.40 14.73 -12.04
CA SER A 194 1.56 15.21 -12.78
C SER A 194 1.40 15.15 -14.31
N VAL A 195 0.59 14.21 -14.81
CA VAL A 195 0.42 13.96 -16.24
C VAL A 195 -0.86 14.57 -16.81
N MET A 196 -1.95 14.51 -16.06
CA MET A 196 -3.28 14.94 -16.54
C MET A 196 -3.62 16.38 -16.21
N SER A 197 -2.93 17.01 -15.25
CA SER A 197 -3.22 18.39 -14.91
C SER A 197 -2.78 19.33 -16.03
N LYS A 198 -3.75 20.00 -16.66
CA LYS A 198 -3.48 21.07 -17.64
C LYS A 198 -3.07 22.38 -16.97
N SER A 199 -3.40 22.55 -15.69
CA SER A 199 -3.03 23.72 -14.89
C SER A 199 -1.73 23.48 -14.13
N LYS A 200 -0.94 24.56 -13.96
CA LYS A 200 0.23 24.53 -13.08
C LYS A 200 -0.21 24.19 -11.64
N PRO A 201 0.49 23.28 -10.94
CA PRO A 201 0.24 23.00 -9.53
C PRO A 201 0.31 24.26 -8.68
N ARG A 202 -0.41 24.27 -7.56
CA ARG A 202 -0.33 25.32 -6.55
C ARG A 202 0.31 24.77 -5.29
N LEU A 203 1.24 25.49 -4.70
CA LEU A 203 1.84 25.09 -3.43
C LEU A 203 0.79 25.14 -2.32
N ILE A 204 0.66 24.08 -1.54
CA ILE A 204 -0.42 23.97 -0.53
C ILE A 204 -0.33 25.04 0.58
N THR A 205 0.88 25.53 0.87
CA THR A 205 1.12 26.51 1.94
C THR A 205 0.89 27.96 1.52
N THR A 206 1.31 28.35 0.31
CA THR A 206 1.23 29.75 -0.18
C THR A 206 0.17 29.97 -1.24
N TRP A 207 -0.37 28.89 -1.82
CA TRP A 207 -1.31 28.90 -2.95
C TRP A 207 -0.76 29.49 -4.26
N GLU A 208 0.55 29.71 -4.33
CA GLU A 208 1.24 30.21 -5.51
C GLU A 208 1.44 29.11 -6.56
N LYS A 209 1.50 29.49 -7.84
CA LYS A 209 1.73 28.55 -8.94
C LYS A 209 3.20 28.12 -8.96
N VAL A 210 3.45 26.81 -8.89
CA VAL A 210 4.79 26.23 -8.89
C VAL A 210 5.01 25.30 -10.09
N PRO A 211 6.27 25.03 -10.49
CA PRO A 211 6.57 24.03 -11.51
C PRO A 211 6.08 22.62 -11.13
N VAL A 212 5.81 21.79 -12.15
CA VAL A 212 5.47 20.38 -11.94
C VAL A 212 6.67 19.66 -11.32
N GLY A 213 6.41 18.78 -10.34
CA GLY A 213 7.45 18.09 -9.57
C GLY A 213 7.85 18.80 -8.27
N THR A 214 7.27 19.97 -7.97
CA THR A 214 7.49 20.65 -6.67
C THR A 214 6.80 19.88 -5.54
N ASN A 215 7.53 19.54 -4.49
CA ASN A 215 7.00 18.90 -3.29
C ASN A 215 5.95 19.82 -2.64
N GLY A 216 4.77 19.25 -2.38
CA GLY A 216 3.60 19.98 -1.88
C GLY A 216 2.83 20.78 -2.93
N GLY A 217 3.13 20.61 -4.22
CA GLY A 217 2.34 21.16 -5.31
C GLY A 217 1.06 20.34 -5.56
N ILE A 218 -0.11 20.91 -5.27
CA ILE A 218 -1.40 20.25 -5.45
C ILE A 218 -2.15 20.72 -6.69
N THR A 219 -2.94 19.82 -7.26
CA THR A 219 -3.84 20.07 -8.40
C THR A 219 -5.22 19.47 -8.09
N LEU A 220 -6.28 20.02 -8.67
CA LEU A 220 -7.63 19.46 -8.49
C LEU A 220 -7.70 18.01 -9.00
N VAL A 221 -7.04 17.73 -10.13
CA VAL A 221 -6.94 16.38 -10.69
C VAL A 221 -6.23 15.43 -9.72
N GLY A 222 -5.13 15.87 -9.10
CA GLY A 222 -4.40 15.11 -8.09
C GLY A 222 -5.27 14.82 -6.86
N LEU A 223 -5.98 15.82 -6.33
CA LEU A 223 -6.87 15.65 -5.17
C LEU A 223 -8.02 14.67 -5.48
N LEU A 224 -8.67 14.78 -6.63
CA LEU A 224 -9.70 13.82 -7.03
C LEU A 224 -9.11 12.42 -7.21
N SER A 225 -7.92 12.32 -7.80
CA SER A 225 -7.21 11.04 -7.96
C SER A 225 -6.89 10.40 -6.61
N SER A 226 -6.49 11.19 -5.61
CA SER A 226 -6.23 10.70 -4.25
C SER A 226 -7.48 10.13 -3.58
N LEU A 227 -8.62 10.81 -3.75
CA LEU A 227 -9.91 10.37 -3.25
C LEU A 227 -10.30 9.03 -3.87
N PHE A 228 -10.19 8.90 -5.20
CA PHE A 228 -10.48 7.63 -5.89
C PHE A 228 -9.48 6.52 -5.57
N GLY A 229 -8.21 6.85 -5.33
CA GLY A 229 -7.19 5.90 -4.89
C GLY A 229 -7.56 5.29 -3.55
N GLY A 230 -7.86 6.13 -2.56
CA GLY A 230 -8.32 5.69 -1.24
C GLY A 230 -9.66 4.93 -1.29
N MET A 231 -10.61 5.40 -2.11
CA MET A 231 -11.89 4.74 -2.33
C MET A 231 -11.70 3.32 -2.88
N THR A 232 -10.77 3.15 -3.82
CA THR A 232 -10.47 1.84 -4.42
C THR A 232 -9.94 0.85 -3.39
N VAL A 233 -9.09 1.30 -2.46
CA VAL A 233 -8.63 0.48 -1.32
C VAL A 233 -9.81 0.14 -0.39
N GLY A 234 -10.66 1.12 -0.07
CA GLY A 234 -11.86 0.90 0.75
C GLY A 234 -12.85 -0.10 0.14
N ILE A 235 -13.07 -0.04 -1.18
CA ILE A 235 -13.91 -1.02 -1.91
C ILE A 235 -13.30 -2.42 -1.80
N ALA A 236 -11.99 -2.57 -1.97
CA ALA A 236 -11.32 -3.85 -1.85
C ALA A 236 -11.50 -4.45 -0.46
N TYR A 237 -11.31 -3.64 0.59
CA TYR A 237 -11.56 -4.04 1.96
C TYR A 237 -13.01 -4.48 2.15
N PHE A 238 -13.97 -3.65 1.73
CA PHE A 238 -15.40 -3.90 1.88
C PHE A 238 -15.85 -5.18 1.17
N ILE A 239 -15.43 -5.40 -0.08
CA ILE A 239 -15.73 -6.65 -0.80
C ILE A 239 -15.18 -7.86 -0.06
N THR A 240 -13.97 -7.73 0.52
CA THR A 240 -13.38 -8.84 1.28
C THR A 240 -14.18 -9.14 2.55
N GLN A 241 -14.70 -8.11 3.23
CA GLN A 241 -15.60 -8.29 4.36
C GLN A 241 -16.86 -9.06 3.94
N LEU A 242 -17.50 -8.68 2.83
CA LEU A 242 -18.68 -9.36 2.29
C LEU A 242 -18.47 -10.85 1.98
N ILE A 243 -17.25 -11.26 1.63
CA ILE A 243 -16.93 -12.64 1.25
C ILE A 243 -16.58 -13.49 2.47
N PHE A 244 -15.86 -12.94 3.45
CA PHE A 244 -15.21 -13.72 4.50
C PHE A 244 -15.78 -13.52 5.91
N VAL A 245 -16.55 -12.46 6.16
CA VAL A 245 -17.18 -12.25 7.46
C VAL A 245 -18.57 -12.89 7.48
N THR A 246 -18.80 -13.80 8.43
CA THR A 246 -20.06 -14.56 8.54
C THR A 246 -21.19 -13.78 9.19
N ASP A 247 -20.88 -12.86 10.10
CA ASP A 247 -21.87 -12.25 11.01
C ASP A 247 -22.23 -10.81 10.60
N LEU A 248 -22.17 -10.50 9.30
CA LEU A 248 -22.45 -9.15 8.78
C LEU A 248 -23.90 -8.71 9.01
N GLU A 249 -24.85 -9.63 8.98
CA GLU A 249 -26.29 -9.33 9.11
C GLU A 249 -26.67 -8.74 10.48
N ILE A 250 -25.90 -9.08 11.52
CA ILE A 250 -26.12 -8.63 12.90
C ILE A 250 -25.10 -7.56 13.34
N SER A 251 -24.27 -7.09 12.42
CA SER A 251 -23.21 -6.12 12.65
C SER A 251 -23.60 -4.74 12.12
N ALA A 252 -22.88 -3.71 12.57
CA ALA A 252 -23.02 -2.37 12.00
C ALA A 252 -22.84 -2.37 10.46
N PRO A 253 -23.49 -1.45 9.73
CA PRO A 253 -23.28 -1.29 8.29
C PRO A 253 -21.79 -1.10 7.93
N GLN A 254 -21.28 -1.91 7.00
CA GLN A 254 -19.85 -1.87 6.62
C GLN A 254 -19.54 -0.95 5.43
N TRP A 255 -20.55 -0.40 4.75
CA TRP A 255 -20.34 0.56 3.64
C TRP A 255 -19.49 1.80 4.00
N PRO A 256 -19.46 2.32 5.26
CA PRO A 256 -18.62 3.47 5.60
C PRO A 256 -17.13 3.21 5.37
N ILE A 257 -16.67 1.95 5.34
CA ILE A 257 -15.30 1.57 4.96
C ILE A 257 -14.87 2.24 3.65
N ILE A 258 -15.76 2.31 2.66
CA ILE A 258 -15.48 2.92 1.36
C ILE A 258 -15.27 4.43 1.51
N VAL A 259 -16.13 5.08 2.29
CA VAL A 259 -16.07 6.53 2.52
C VAL A 259 -14.84 6.92 3.34
N PHE A 260 -14.54 6.18 4.40
CA PHE A 260 -13.34 6.40 5.20
C PHE A 260 -12.06 6.09 4.42
N GLY A 261 -12.07 5.08 3.54
CA GLY A 261 -10.97 4.84 2.60
C GLY A 261 -10.76 6.03 1.65
N ALA A 262 -11.84 6.56 1.06
CA ALA A 262 -11.77 7.74 0.20
C ALA A 262 -11.27 8.99 0.94
N ALA A 263 -11.79 9.22 2.14
CA ALA A 263 -11.35 10.31 3.01
C ALA A 263 -9.87 10.17 3.40
N ALA A 264 -9.42 8.96 3.73
CA ALA A 264 -8.03 8.68 4.07
C ALA A 264 -7.07 8.94 2.90
N GLY A 265 -7.45 8.56 1.67
CA GLY A 265 -6.67 8.88 0.49
C GLY A 265 -6.54 10.38 0.25
N LEU A 266 -7.64 11.12 0.40
CA LEU A 266 -7.64 12.57 0.26
C LEU A 266 -6.82 13.27 1.36
N LEU A 267 -7.13 12.97 2.63
CA LEU A 267 -6.43 13.54 3.78
C LEU A 267 -4.95 13.19 3.76
N GLY A 268 -4.61 11.95 3.41
CA GLY A 268 -3.24 11.50 3.23
C GLY A 268 -2.47 12.36 2.24
N SER A 269 -3.02 12.58 1.04
CA SER A 269 -2.36 13.42 0.03
C SER A 269 -2.20 14.89 0.45
N ILE A 270 -3.13 15.41 1.25
CA ILE A 270 -3.08 16.77 1.80
C ILE A 270 -1.99 16.89 2.86
N VAL A 271 -1.91 15.92 3.79
CA VAL A 271 -0.88 15.86 4.83
C VAL A 271 0.50 15.68 4.19
N ASP A 272 0.62 14.77 3.22
CA ASP A 272 1.85 14.54 2.47
C ASP A 272 2.30 15.82 1.77
N SER A 273 1.39 16.48 1.05
CA SER A 273 1.70 17.75 0.38
C SER A 273 2.11 18.85 1.35
N TYR A 274 1.49 18.92 2.53
CA TYR A 274 1.83 19.92 3.54
C TYR A 274 3.22 19.66 4.14
N LEU A 275 3.51 18.42 4.51
CA LEU A 275 4.83 17.99 4.98
C LEU A 275 5.88 18.18 3.88
N GLY A 276 5.56 17.89 2.63
CA GLY A 276 6.45 18.09 1.49
C GLY A 276 6.77 19.55 1.24
N ALA A 277 5.77 20.44 1.26
CA ALA A 277 5.98 21.88 1.10
C ALA A 277 6.85 22.51 2.20
N THR A 278 6.86 21.92 3.40
CA THR A 278 7.52 22.48 4.59
C THR A 278 8.85 21.80 4.93
N MET A 279 8.95 20.49 4.76
CA MET A 279 10.04 19.63 5.24
C MET A 279 10.81 18.88 4.15
N GLN A 280 10.40 18.97 2.87
CA GLN A 280 11.19 18.44 1.75
C GLN A 280 11.72 19.59 0.89
N TYR A 281 12.98 19.51 0.49
CA TYR A 281 13.55 20.52 -0.39
C TYR A 281 12.98 20.38 -1.81
N SER A 282 12.62 21.49 -2.43
CA SER A 282 12.40 21.58 -3.88
C SER A 282 13.15 22.77 -4.47
N GLY A 283 13.95 22.52 -5.49
CA GLY A 283 14.63 23.55 -6.28
C GLY A 283 14.43 23.32 -7.78
N PHE A 284 14.41 24.39 -8.57
CA PHE A 284 14.38 24.30 -10.03
C PHE A 284 15.79 24.37 -10.59
N ASP A 285 16.26 23.28 -11.19
CA ASP A 285 17.57 23.24 -11.85
C ASP A 285 17.46 23.77 -13.29
N GLN A 286 18.17 24.86 -13.59
CA GLN A 286 18.08 25.52 -14.89
C GLN A 286 18.76 24.73 -16.02
N ASN A 287 19.76 23.91 -15.71
CA ASN A 287 20.49 23.12 -16.72
C ASN A 287 19.63 21.95 -17.20
N ILE A 288 18.91 21.32 -16.28
CA ILE A 288 18.08 20.15 -16.55
C ILE A 288 16.65 20.57 -16.94
N GLY A 289 16.20 21.76 -16.52
CA GLY A 289 14.86 22.27 -16.78
C GLY A 289 13.77 21.57 -15.96
N MET A 290 14.13 20.96 -14.84
CA MET A 290 13.25 20.16 -13.97
C MET A 290 13.38 20.55 -12.50
N VAL A 291 12.39 20.16 -11.70
CA VAL A 291 12.49 20.26 -10.24
C VAL A 291 13.37 19.13 -9.71
N VAL A 292 14.23 19.46 -8.75
CA VAL A 292 15.13 18.55 -8.05
C VAL A 292 14.90 18.61 -6.54
N ASN A 293 15.09 17.48 -5.88
CA ASN A 293 14.87 17.31 -4.45
C ASN A 293 16.12 17.57 -3.58
N HIS A 294 17.23 17.99 -4.20
CA HIS A 294 18.49 18.27 -3.54
C HIS A 294 19.09 19.60 -4.01
N GLN A 295 19.91 20.21 -3.16
CA GLN A 295 20.60 21.45 -3.51
C GLN A 295 21.71 21.18 -4.53
N THR A 296 21.55 21.73 -5.74
CA THR A 296 22.60 21.81 -6.76
C THR A 296 23.10 23.25 -6.87
N LYS A 297 24.32 23.44 -7.41
CA LYS A 297 24.91 24.77 -7.63
C LYS A 297 24.03 25.68 -8.49
N ASP A 298 23.26 25.09 -9.40
CA ASP A 298 22.45 25.78 -10.40
C ASP A 298 20.94 25.69 -10.09
N SER A 299 20.55 25.15 -8.92
CA SER A 299 19.15 25.05 -8.50
C SER A 299 18.69 26.33 -7.81
N LYS A 300 17.59 26.91 -8.31
CA LYS A 300 16.88 27.98 -7.62
C LYS A 300 15.86 27.38 -6.66
N HIS A 301 16.01 27.64 -5.36
CA HIS A 301 15.06 27.17 -4.34
C HIS A 301 13.62 27.60 -4.63
N ILE A 302 12.66 26.69 -4.41
CA ILE A 302 11.22 26.92 -4.54
C ILE A 302 10.55 26.83 -3.17
N SER A 303 10.70 25.69 -2.47
CA SER A 303 9.97 25.41 -1.23
C SER A 303 10.70 24.41 -0.33
N GLY A 304 10.23 24.38 0.92
CA GLY A 304 10.66 23.46 1.98
C GLY A 304 12.14 23.52 2.36
N LYS A 305 12.54 22.55 3.19
CA LYS A 305 13.89 22.41 3.75
C LYS A 305 14.35 20.96 3.55
N PRO A 306 15.66 20.68 3.48
CA PRO A 306 16.16 19.30 3.34
C PRO A 306 16.12 18.55 4.68
N ILE A 307 14.94 18.42 5.31
CA ILE A 307 14.76 17.76 6.62
C ILE A 307 14.34 16.30 6.40
N LEU A 308 13.35 16.08 5.53
CA LEU A 308 12.79 14.77 5.23
C LEU A 308 12.97 14.45 3.74
N ASP A 309 13.07 13.16 3.43
CA ASP A 309 12.98 12.63 2.07
C ASP A 309 11.54 12.17 1.76
N ASN A 310 11.30 11.67 0.56
CA ASN A 310 9.97 11.19 0.15
C ASN A 310 9.48 9.97 0.94
N ASN A 311 10.39 9.11 1.37
CA ASN A 311 10.01 7.93 2.12
C ASN A 311 9.57 8.29 3.54
N ALA A 312 10.27 9.22 4.19
CA ALA A 312 9.92 9.71 5.51
C ALA A 312 8.60 10.47 5.51
N VAL A 313 8.34 11.33 4.52
CA VAL A 313 7.06 12.03 4.43
C VAL A 313 5.90 11.05 4.26
N ASN A 314 6.02 10.07 3.36
CA ASN A 314 5.01 9.00 3.21
C ASN A 314 4.75 8.26 4.53
N LEU A 315 5.81 7.92 5.26
CA LEU A 315 5.70 7.27 6.56
C LEU A 315 4.94 8.15 7.56
N PHE A 316 5.33 9.41 7.76
CA PHE A 316 4.67 10.31 8.71
C PHE A 316 3.22 10.60 8.33
N SER A 317 2.93 10.82 7.05
CA SER A 317 1.57 10.98 6.54
C SER A 317 0.71 9.77 6.88
N SER A 318 1.23 8.56 6.63
CA SER A 318 0.51 7.32 6.93
C SER A 318 0.25 7.13 8.43
N ILE A 319 1.20 7.47 9.30
CA ILE A 319 1.05 7.43 10.76
C ILE A 319 -0.06 8.40 11.20
N ILE A 320 -0.01 9.65 10.74
CA ILE A 320 -1.00 10.67 11.11
C ILE A 320 -2.41 10.21 10.70
N VAL A 321 -2.59 9.73 9.46
CA VAL A 321 -3.89 9.24 8.99
C VAL A 321 -4.33 8.00 9.77
N ALA A 322 -3.42 7.06 10.06
CA ALA A 322 -3.74 5.85 10.82
C ALA A 322 -4.22 6.14 12.26
N LEU A 323 -3.73 7.22 12.88
CA LEU A 323 -4.16 7.63 14.23
C LEU A 323 -5.47 8.43 14.22
N VAL A 324 -5.63 9.33 13.23
CA VAL A 324 -6.76 10.27 13.18
C VAL A 324 -8.02 9.62 12.62
N LEU A 325 -7.91 8.87 11.52
CA LEU A 325 -9.06 8.29 10.82
C LEU A 325 -9.99 7.45 11.71
N PRO A 326 -9.51 6.45 12.48
CA PRO A 326 -10.38 5.62 13.31
C PRO A 326 -11.07 6.43 14.42
N SER A 327 -10.38 7.46 14.96
CA SER A 327 -10.91 8.33 16.00
C SER A 327 -12.08 9.18 15.48
N VAL A 328 -11.97 9.69 14.25
CA VAL A 328 -13.08 10.35 13.55
C VAL A 328 -14.18 9.34 13.22
N ALA A 329 -13.80 8.17 12.70
CA ALA A 329 -14.75 7.16 12.28
C ALA A 329 -15.64 6.69 13.42
N TRP A 330 -15.10 6.52 14.62
CA TRP A 330 -15.86 6.16 15.81
C TRP A 330 -17.04 7.11 16.11
N LEU A 331 -16.88 8.41 15.82
CA LEU A 331 -17.92 9.42 16.05
C LEU A 331 -19.08 9.33 15.04
N PHE A 332 -18.79 8.85 13.82
CA PHE A 332 -19.74 8.84 12.70
C PHE A 332 -20.15 7.44 12.25
N TRP A 333 -19.59 6.38 12.84
CA TRP A 333 -19.91 5.02 12.47
C TRP A 333 -21.38 4.72 12.81
N PRO A 334 -22.18 4.20 11.87
CA PRO A 334 -23.55 3.82 12.16
C PRO A 334 -23.57 2.74 13.25
N ARG A 335 -24.50 2.87 14.20
CA ARG A 335 -24.70 1.94 15.31
C ARG A 335 -26.00 1.20 15.14
#